data_AF-A0A2N7TUI0-F1
#
_entry.id   AF-A0A2N7TUI0-F1
#
_cell.length_a   1.000
_cell.length_b   1.000
_cell.length_c   1.000
_cell.angle_alpha   90.00
_cell.angle_beta   90.00
_cell.angle_gamma   90.00
#
_symmetry.space_group_name_H-M   'P 1'
#
loop_
_entity.id
_entity.type
_entity.pdbx_description
1 polymer ?
#
loop_
_entity_poly.entity_id
_entity_poly.type
_entity_poly.pdbx_seq_one_letter_code
_entity_poly.pdbx_strand_id
1 'polypeptide(L)'
;MKRKLTLAMLLSLSAASPLASALGLGEADVRSTLNAPLRASIPLSDTGGMSSGLLNVSVADDRAFSAAGLVRTPLAASVRLAVEQREGRLVLDLTTERPVREPWLDLLLRFDWPGGQQLREVTL
;
A
#
# COMPACT_ATOMS: atom_id res chain seq x y z
N MET A 1 -27.38 -56.31 -30.68
CA MET A 1 -27.64 -56.19 -29.22
C MET A 1 -26.98 -54.91 -28.70
N LYS A 2 -27.78 -54.03 -28.08
CA LYS A 2 -27.50 -53.07 -26.95
C LYS A 2 -26.11 -52.37 -26.93
N ARG A 3 -26.05 -51.05 -27.19
CA ARG A 3 -25.89 -49.93 -26.19
C ARG A 3 -24.46 -49.84 -25.58
N LYS A 4 -23.72 -48.73 -25.57
CA LYS A 4 -24.02 -47.35 -25.11
C LYS A 4 -22.84 -46.41 -25.42
N LEU A 5 -23.16 -45.12 -25.62
CA LEU A 5 -22.25 -43.98 -25.52
C LEU A 5 -21.74 -43.79 -24.08
N THR A 6 -20.55 -43.21 -23.91
CA THR A 6 -20.26 -42.16 -22.88
C THR A 6 -18.82 -41.65 -23.10
N LEU A 7 -18.63 -40.52 -23.79
CA LEU A 7 -18.66 -39.15 -23.27
C LEU A 7 -17.30 -38.75 -22.65
N ALA A 8 -16.43 -38.16 -23.48
CA ALA A 8 -15.22 -37.47 -23.05
C ALA A 8 -15.62 -36.17 -22.34
N MET A 9 -15.36 -36.08 -21.05
CA MET A 9 -15.67 -34.90 -20.25
C MET A 9 -14.40 -34.06 -20.09
N LEU A 10 -14.22 -33.09 -20.98
CA LEU A 10 -13.23 -32.02 -20.82
C LEU A 10 -13.79 -31.05 -19.77
N LEU A 11 -13.30 -31.12 -18.53
CA LEU A 11 -13.54 -30.09 -17.52
C LEU A 11 -12.79 -28.81 -17.93
N SER A 12 -13.49 -27.85 -18.52
CA SER A 12 -13.00 -26.49 -18.69
C SER A 12 -13.01 -25.78 -17.33
N LEU A 13 -11.84 -25.71 -16.69
CA LEU A 13 -11.64 -25.01 -15.42
C LEU A 13 -11.51 -23.50 -15.68
N SER A 14 -12.63 -22.80 -15.83
CA SER A 14 -12.64 -21.33 -15.87
C SER A 14 -12.50 -20.79 -14.44
N ALA A 15 -11.27 -20.67 -13.96
CA ALA A 15 -10.97 -19.95 -12.72
C ALA A 15 -11.18 -18.45 -12.96
N ALA A 16 -12.38 -17.95 -12.69
CA ALA A 16 -12.63 -16.52 -12.55
C ALA A 16 -11.90 -16.04 -11.28
N SER A 17 -10.63 -15.65 -11.44
CA SER A 17 -9.91 -14.97 -10.37
C SER A 17 -10.58 -13.62 -10.14
N PRO A 18 -10.92 -13.23 -8.91
CA PRO A 18 -11.27 -11.84 -8.63
C PRO A 18 -10.10 -10.99 -9.13
N LEU A 19 -10.39 -10.00 -9.97
CA LEU A 19 -9.43 -8.95 -10.27
C LEU A 19 -9.11 -8.25 -8.93
N ALA A 20 -8.06 -8.69 -8.26
CA ALA A 20 -7.56 -8.06 -7.06
C ALA A 20 -6.93 -6.74 -7.50
N SER A 21 -7.71 -5.67 -7.49
CA SER A 21 -7.19 -4.31 -7.68
C SER A 21 -6.31 -3.98 -6.49
N ALA A 22 -5.00 -4.17 -6.66
CA ALA A 22 -4.00 -3.77 -5.69
C ALA A 22 -3.70 -2.28 -5.88
N LEU A 23 -3.72 -1.51 -4.79
CA LEU A 23 -3.26 -0.13 -4.82
C LEU A 23 -1.76 -0.13 -5.10
N GLY A 24 -1.33 0.52 -6.18
CA GLY A 24 0.07 0.63 -6.52
C GLY A 24 0.73 1.83 -5.84
N LEU A 25 2.03 1.70 -5.54
CA LEU A 25 2.87 2.79 -5.05
C LEU A 25 3.90 3.13 -6.12
N GLY A 26 4.00 4.40 -6.45
CA GLY A 26 5.08 4.93 -7.25
C GLY A 26 6.38 5.07 -6.45
N GLU A 27 7.38 5.67 -7.08
CA GLU A 27 8.65 6.00 -6.44
C GLU A 27 8.45 7.08 -5.37
N ALA A 28 9.12 6.91 -4.23
CA ALA A 28 9.10 7.90 -3.16
C ALA A 28 10.03 9.06 -3.51
N ASP A 29 9.50 10.28 -3.50
CA ASP A 29 10.26 11.51 -3.66
C ASP A 29 10.52 12.12 -2.28
N VAL A 30 11.77 12.04 -1.81
CA VAL A 30 12.20 12.58 -0.52
C VAL A 30 12.80 13.96 -0.72
N ARG A 31 12.11 14.98 -0.23
CA ARG A 31 12.45 16.41 -0.40
C ARG A 31 13.12 17.03 0.83
N SER A 32 13.50 16.22 1.82
CA SER A 32 14.16 16.64 3.06
C SER A 32 15.57 16.07 3.18
N THR A 33 16.50 16.86 3.70
CA THR A 33 17.84 16.39 4.09
C THR A 33 17.82 15.76 5.48
N LEU A 34 18.88 15.00 5.82
CA LEU A 34 19.14 14.60 7.20
C LEU A 34 19.20 15.83 8.13
N ASN A 35 18.81 15.63 9.39
CA ASN A 35 18.66 16.67 10.42
C ASN A 35 17.58 17.72 10.14
N ALA A 36 16.65 17.45 9.22
CA ALA A 36 15.44 18.24 9.01
C ALA A 36 14.19 17.37 9.24
N PRO A 37 13.01 17.97 9.49
CA PRO A 37 11.76 17.24 9.45
C PRO A 37 11.57 16.55 8.10
N LEU A 38 11.12 15.29 8.13
CA LEU A 38 10.85 14.50 6.94
C LEU A 38 9.80 15.21 6.09
N ARG A 39 10.05 15.28 4.78
CA ARG A 39 9.07 15.65 3.77
C ARG A 39 9.26 14.73 2.57
N ALA A 40 8.39 13.74 2.45
CA ALA A 40 8.39 12.82 1.32
C ALA A 40 6.99 12.73 0.70
N SER A 41 6.93 12.36 -0.57
CA SER A 41 5.67 12.14 -1.29
C SER A 41 5.75 10.89 -2.15
N ILE A 42 4.68 10.09 -2.17
CA ILE A 42 4.59 8.85 -2.92
C ILE A 42 3.33 8.92 -3.79
N PRO A 43 3.45 8.98 -5.13
CA PRO A 43 2.30 8.88 -6.02
C PRO A 43 1.62 7.52 -5.86
N LEU A 44 0.30 7.50 -5.81
CA LEU A 44 -0.47 6.26 -5.81
C LEU A 44 -0.90 5.94 -7.25
N SER A 45 -0.83 4.66 -7.62
CA SER A 45 -1.33 4.14 -8.90
C SER A 45 -2.45 3.12 -8.67
N ASP A 46 -3.14 2.77 -9.75
CA ASP A 46 -4.17 1.72 -9.73
C ASP A 46 -5.31 1.99 -8.73
N THR A 47 -5.59 3.28 -8.48
CA THR A 47 -6.59 3.73 -7.52
C THR A 47 -8.03 3.52 -8.00
N GLY A 48 -8.23 3.10 -9.25
CA GLY A 48 -9.58 2.85 -9.80
C GLY A 48 -10.49 4.09 -9.81
N GLY A 49 -9.94 5.30 -9.86
CA GLY A 49 -10.70 6.55 -9.81
C GLY A 49 -11.18 6.96 -8.41
N MET A 50 -10.64 6.31 -7.37
CA MET A 50 -10.97 6.60 -5.98
C MET A 50 -10.52 8.01 -5.57
N SER A 51 -11.36 8.68 -4.78
CA SER A 51 -11.06 9.98 -4.19
C SER A 51 -10.30 9.81 -2.86
N SER A 52 -9.54 10.83 -2.46
CA SER A 52 -8.75 10.82 -1.22
C SER A 52 -9.59 10.53 0.03
N GLY A 53 -10.87 10.94 0.05
CA GLY A 53 -11.77 10.70 1.19
C GLY A 53 -12.20 9.23 1.39
N LEU A 54 -11.97 8.37 0.39
CA LEU A 54 -12.29 6.94 0.48
C LEU A 54 -11.06 6.08 0.81
N LEU A 55 -9.87 6.66 0.79
CA LEU A 55 -8.62 5.97 1.06
C LEU A 55 -8.06 6.43 2.41
N ASN A 56 -8.12 5.53 3.39
CA ASN A 56 -7.46 5.75 4.67
C ASN A 56 -6.06 5.14 4.66
N VAL A 57 -5.07 5.90 5.10
CA VAL A 57 -3.68 5.44 5.17
C VAL A 57 -3.14 5.69 6.57
N SER A 58 -2.56 4.64 7.16
CA SER A 58 -2.00 4.69 8.51
C SER A 58 -0.68 3.92 8.58
N VAL A 59 0.19 4.31 9.51
CA VAL A 59 1.33 3.45 9.87
C VAL A 59 0.77 2.22 10.58
N ALA A 60 1.16 1.03 10.12
CA ALA A 60 0.68 -0.23 10.67
C ALA A 60 1.05 -0.38 12.16
N ASP A 61 0.33 -1.24 12.87
CA ASP A 61 0.55 -1.50 14.29
C ASP A 61 1.75 -2.42 14.55
N ASP A 62 2.15 -2.53 15.82
CA ASP A 62 3.32 -3.32 16.22
C ASP A 62 3.20 -4.81 15.85
N ARG A 63 1.96 -5.35 15.81
CA ARG A 63 1.73 -6.74 15.41
C ARG A 63 1.98 -6.94 13.93
N ALA A 64 1.50 -6.03 13.08
CA ALA A 64 1.74 -6.07 11.65
C ALA A 64 3.22 -5.91 11.31
N PHE A 65 3.92 -4.97 11.97
CA PHE A 65 5.38 -4.82 11.83
C PHE A 65 6.11 -6.11 12.20
N SER A 66 5.79 -6.70 13.35
CA SER A 66 6.40 -7.95 13.81
C SER A 66 6.14 -9.10 12.84
N ALA A 67 4.92 -9.20 12.28
CA ALA A 67 4.56 -10.21 11.30
C ALA A 67 5.30 -10.04 9.96
N ALA A 68 5.65 -8.80 9.59
CA ALA A 68 6.49 -8.50 8.44
C ALA A 68 8.01 -8.64 8.72
N GLY A 69 8.41 -8.98 9.95
CA GLY A 69 9.82 -9.04 10.34
C GLY A 69 10.48 -7.66 10.49
N LEU A 70 9.68 -6.60 10.61
CA LEU A 70 10.13 -5.22 10.77
C LEU A 70 10.03 -4.77 12.23
N VAL A 71 10.89 -3.80 12.59
CA VAL A 71 10.84 -3.15 13.91
C VAL A 71 10.14 -1.81 13.78
N ARG A 72 9.05 -1.62 14.53
CA ARG A 72 8.35 -0.34 14.58
C ARG A 72 9.10 0.66 15.45
N THR A 73 9.96 1.47 14.83
CA THR A 73 10.75 2.48 15.54
C THR A 73 9.89 3.66 16.02
N PRO A 74 10.32 4.42 17.04
CA PRO A 74 9.62 5.64 17.45
C PRO A 74 9.52 6.68 16.32
N LEU A 75 10.52 6.71 15.44
CA LEU A 75 10.50 7.54 14.24
C LEU A 75 9.39 7.10 13.29
N ALA A 76 9.32 5.80 12.95
CA ALA A 76 8.27 5.24 12.10
C ALA A 76 6.87 5.52 12.67
N ALA A 77 6.70 5.36 13.99
CA ALA A 77 5.46 5.65 14.68
C ALA A 77 5.07 7.14 14.70
N SER A 78 6.04 8.04 14.51
CA SER A 78 5.84 9.49 14.51
C SER A 78 5.51 10.09 13.14
N VAL A 79 5.59 9.29 12.08
CA VAL A 79 5.29 9.74 10.71
C VAL A 79 3.80 10.05 10.59
N ARG A 80 3.52 11.25 10.08
CA ARG A 80 2.19 11.70 9.69
C ARG A 80 1.98 11.44 8.22
N LEU A 81 0.78 10.97 7.91
CA LEU A 81 0.37 10.58 6.58
C LEU A 81 -0.83 11.44 6.17
N ALA A 82 -0.79 11.96 4.95
CA ALA A 82 -1.90 12.68 4.35
C ALA A 82 -2.05 12.24 2.89
N VAL A 83 -3.28 11.98 2.46
CA VAL A 83 -3.57 11.68 1.06
C VAL A 83 -4.19 12.91 0.41
N GLU A 84 -3.53 13.42 -0.61
CA GLU A 84 -4.00 14.56 -1.38
C GLU A 84 -4.24 14.18 -2.84
N GLN A 85 -5.22 14.84 -3.45
CA GLN A 85 -5.44 14.75 -4.89
C GLN A 85 -4.68 15.89 -5.58
N ARG A 86 -3.70 15.56 -6.43
CA ARG A 86 -2.92 16.52 -7.23
C ARG A 86 -3.04 16.14 -8.69
N GLU A 87 -3.50 17.06 -9.53
CA GLU A 87 -3.58 16.87 -11.00
C GLU A 87 -4.32 15.58 -11.41
N GLY A 88 -5.38 15.21 -10.69
CA GLY A 88 -6.14 13.99 -10.98
C GLY A 88 -5.48 12.68 -10.52
N ARG A 89 -4.36 12.75 -9.79
CA ARG A 89 -3.70 11.60 -9.14
C ARG A 89 -3.70 11.72 -7.63
N LEU A 90 -3.79 10.59 -6.91
CA LEU A 90 -3.61 10.58 -5.47
C LEU A 90 -2.12 10.55 -5.15
N VAL A 91 -1.73 11.34 -4.16
CA VAL A 91 -0.36 11.39 -3.63
C VAL A 91 -0.42 11.25 -2.12
N LEU A 92 0.36 10.32 -1.59
CA LEU A 92 0.57 10.16 -0.17
C LEU A 92 1.75 11.03 0.26
N ASP A 93 1.51 12.02 1.10
CA ASP A 93 2.56 12.78 1.76
C ASP A 93 2.92 12.16 3.11
N LEU A 94 4.22 12.11 3.38
CA LEU A 94 4.80 11.64 4.63
C LEU A 94 5.60 12.78 5.25
N THR A 95 5.26 13.11 6.49
CA THR A 95 5.92 14.19 7.24
C THR A 95 6.23 13.79 8.67
N THR A 96 7.27 14.38 9.25
CA THR A 96 7.51 14.33 10.70
C THR A 96 7.51 15.74 11.26
N GLU A 97 7.25 15.87 12.57
CA GLU A 97 7.43 17.17 13.25
C GLU A 97 8.88 17.39 13.68
N ARG A 98 9.53 16.31 14.12
CA ARG A 98 10.89 16.37 14.64
C ARG A 98 11.91 16.08 13.53
N PRO A 99 13.11 16.67 13.62
CA PRO A 99 14.20 16.36 12.71
C PRO A 99 14.51 14.86 12.70
N VAL A 100 14.65 14.29 11.50
CA VAL A 100 15.07 12.91 11.27
C VAL A 100 16.59 12.88 11.16
N ARG A 101 17.24 11.99 11.92
CA ARG A 101 18.70 11.85 11.93
C ARG A 101 19.17 10.53 11.33
N GLU A 102 18.24 9.62 11.19
CA GLU A 102 18.41 8.29 10.66
C GLU A 102 18.61 8.35 9.15
N PRO A 103 19.63 7.65 8.60
CA PRO A 103 19.95 7.67 7.16
C PRO A 103 18.91 6.99 6.27
N TRP A 104 18.10 6.10 6.82
CA TRP A 104 16.97 5.48 6.15
C TRP A 104 15.82 5.29 7.15
N LEU A 105 14.61 5.17 6.63
CA LEU A 105 13.42 4.91 7.43
C LEU A 105 12.55 3.82 6.80
N ASP A 106 12.45 2.68 7.48
CA ASP A 106 11.55 1.60 7.11
C ASP A 106 10.15 1.82 7.71
N LEU A 107 9.14 1.75 6.85
CA LEU A 107 7.74 1.91 7.18
C LEU A 107 6.93 0.72 6.67
N LEU A 108 5.96 0.31 7.48
CA LEU A 108 4.86 -0.54 7.03
C LEU A 108 3.59 0.30 7.04
N LEU A 109 3.05 0.56 5.86
CA LEU A 109 1.86 1.37 5.66
C LEU A 109 0.65 0.47 5.44
N ARG A 110 -0.44 0.75 6.15
CA ARG A 110 -1.75 0.15 5.92
C ARG A 110 -2.63 1.09 5.13
N PHE A 111 -3.14 0.59 4.02
CA PHE A 111 -4.11 1.24 3.15
C PHE A 111 -5.44 0.52 3.31
N ASP A 112 -6.48 1.26 3.66
CA ASP A 112 -7.83 0.75 3.88
C ASP A 112 -8.80 1.51 2.95
N TRP A 113 -9.56 0.79 2.12
CA TRP A 113 -10.54 1.37 1.20
C TRP A 113 -11.77 0.45 1.06
N PRO A 114 -12.88 0.89 0.41
CA PRO A 114 -14.09 0.06 0.30
C PRO A 114 -13.90 -1.29 -0.39
N GLY A 115 -12.87 -1.42 -1.23
CA GLY A 115 -12.55 -2.65 -1.96
C GLY A 115 -11.58 -3.59 -1.24
N GLY A 116 -11.08 -3.21 -0.05
CA GLY A 116 -10.18 -4.05 0.73
C GLY A 116 -9.15 -3.28 1.53
N GLN A 117 -8.16 -4.02 2.02
CA GLN A 117 -7.01 -3.48 2.73
C GLN A 117 -5.72 -4.02 2.14
N GLN A 118 -4.63 -3.26 2.26
CA GLN A 118 -3.31 -3.64 1.80
C GLN A 118 -2.23 -3.12 2.74
N LEU A 119 -1.25 -3.97 3.02
CA LEU A 119 -0.01 -3.59 3.69
C LEU A 119 1.09 -3.39 2.66
N ARG A 120 1.88 -2.33 2.80
CA ARG A 120 3.05 -2.06 1.96
C ARG A 120 4.23 -1.59 2.78
N GLU A 121 5.36 -2.22 2.51
CA GLU A 121 6.65 -1.79 3.00
C GLU A 121 7.16 -0.64 2.14
N VAL A 122 7.74 0.37 2.78
CA VAL A 122 8.34 1.54 2.15
C VAL A 122 9.61 1.87 2.90
N THR A 123 10.70 2.04 2.16
CA THR A 123 11.97 2.55 2.68
C THR A 123 12.23 3.91 2.06
N LEU A 124 12.51 4.90 2.91
CA LEU A 124 12.87 6.28 2.52
C LEU A 124 14.34 6.57 2.83
#